data_AF-A0A7W3N035-F1
#
_entry.id   AF-A0A7W3N035-F1
#
_cell.length_a   1.000
_cell.length_b   1.000
_cell.length_c   1.000
_cell.angle_alpha   90.00
_cell.angle_beta   90.00
_cell.angle_gamma   90.00
#
_symmetry.space_group_name_H-M   'P 1'
#
loop_
_entity.id
_entity.type
_entity.pdbx_description
1 polymer ?
#
loop_
_entity_poly.entity_id
_entity_poly.type
_entity_poly.pdbx_seq_one_letter_code
_entity_poly.pdbx_strand_id
1 'polypeptide(L)'
;MAANGTASGSGTTSFADRVMERLIAWPGVWGAPAVCGVGAGFLHISDDRQFLHLHAPNEAQLLLTRPVIARLRKPLVETGRVTVQPGGEWVAVGLHTDTDVALVVALSSVAIKAVNNIIGTRQPRCGAADRLHLDAGGARTVLRRWTALLGAGDPRRS
;
A
#
# COMPACT_ATOMS: atom_id res chain seq x y z
N MET A 1 -26.74 -6.41 38.90
CA MET A 1 -26.46 -7.38 37.82
C MET A 1 -26.98 -6.75 36.52
N ALA A 2 -26.22 -6.47 35.48
CA ALA A 2 -24.81 -6.63 35.19
C ALA A 2 -24.36 -5.41 34.35
N ALA A 3 -23.10 -5.01 34.51
CA ALA A 3 -22.44 -4.04 33.66
C ALA A 3 -22.22 -4.64 32.26
N ASN A 4 -22.28 -3.82 31.22
CA ASN A 4 -21.55 -4.07 29.98
C ASN A 4 -21.03 -2.74 29.45
N GLY A 5 -19.90 -2.33 30.01
CA GLY A 5 -19.03 -1.36 29.37
C GLY A 5 -18.29 -2.06 28.23
N THR A 6 -18.61 -1.71 26.98
CA THR A 6 -17.71 -1.96 25.86
C THR A 6 -16.82 -0.75 25.69
N ALA A 7 -15.71 -0.74 26.42
CA ALA A 7 -14.55 0.05 26.08
C ALA A 7 -14.00 -0.46 24.73
N SER A 8 -14.39 0.16 23.62
CA SER A 8 -13.67 -0.01 22.35
C SER A 8 -12.41 0.84 22.44
N GLY A 9 -11.28 0.17 22.64
CA GLY A 9 -9.99 0.76 22.97
C GLY A 9 -9.62 1.96 22.09
N SER A 10 -9.20 3.02 22.76
CA SER A 10 -8.35 4.07 22.22
C SER A 10 -7.02 3.41 21.79
N GLY A 11 -6.97 2.91 20.55
CA GLY A 11 -5.80 2.25 19.98
C GLY A 11 -5.07 3.21 19.05
N THR A 12 -3.80 3.50 19.33
CA THR A 12 -2.93 4.35 18.49
C THR A 12 -3.08 4.00 17.00
N THR A 13 -3.49 4.96 16.18
CA THR A 13 -3.56 4.85 14.71
C THR A 13 -2.22 4.35 14.18
N SER A 14 -2.23 3.21 13.47
CA SER A 14 -1.01 2.61 12.93
C SER A 14 -0.39 3.52 11.86
N PHE A 15 0.89 3.36 11.56
CA PHE A 15 1.52 4.13 10.49
C PHE A 15 0.88 3.83 9.12
N ALA A 16 0.46 2.59 8.88
CA ALA A 16 -0.32 2.23 7.69
C ALA A 16 -1.67 2.98 7.63
N ASP A 17 -2.38 3.11 8.76
CA ASP A 17 -3.62 3.90 8.81
C ASP A 17 -3.34 5.39 8.48
N ARG A 18 -2.23 5.95 8.98
CA ARG A 18 -1.83 7.34 8.65
C ARG A 18 -1.46 7.52 7.17
N VAL A 19 -0.80 6.53 6.57
CA VAL A 19 -0.53 6.52 5.12
C VAL A 19 -1.85 6.55 4.35
N MET A 20 -2.81 5.68 4.72
CA MET A 20 -4.13 5.64 4.11
C MET A 20 -4.82 7.00 4.22
N GLU A 21 -4.95 7.55 5.42
CA GLU A 21 -5.64 8.81 5.69
C GLU A 21 -5.10 9.95 4.81
N ARG A 22 -3.78 9.99 4.58
CA ARG A 22 -3.15 10.98 3.69
C ARG A 22 -3.44 10.72 2.21
N LEU A 23 -3.47 9.47 1.77
CA LEU A 23 -3.64 9.12 0.35
C LEU A 23 -5.09 9.20 -0.12
N ILE A 24 -6.07 8.84 0.72
CA ILE A 24 -7.49 8.97 0.35
C ILE A 24 -7.91 10.44 0.16
N ALA A 25 -7.14 11.37 0.72
CA ALA A 25 -7.34 12.81 0.51
C ALA A 25 -6.80 13.30 -0.85
N TRP A 26 -6.06 12.47 -1.60
CA TRP A 26 -5.51 12.86 -2.89
C TRP A 26 -6.57 12.72 -3.99
N PRO A 27 -6.73 13.74 -4.87
CA PRO A 27 -7.65 13.65 -5.98
C PRO A 27 -7.36 12.44 -6.87
N GLY A 28 -8.40 11.70 -7.23
CA GLY A 28 -8.30 10.55 -8.12
C GLY A 28 -7.62 9.32 -7.52
N VAL A 29 -7.23 9.33 -6.23
CA VAL A 29 -6.72 8.15 -5.52
C VAL A 29 -7.84 7.51 -4.72
N TRP A 30 -7.96 6.19 -4.80
CA TRP A 30 -8.83 5.43 -3.89
C TRP A 30 -8.17 4.10 -3.53
N GLY A 31 -8.66 3.51 -2.44
CA GLY A 31 -8.23 2.18 -2.03
C GLY A 31 -9.24 1.10 -2.42
N ALA A 32 -8.73 -0.11 -2.53
CA ALA A 32 -9.48 -1.34 -2.79
C ALA A 32 -8.78 -2.50 -2.03
N PRO A 33 -9.39 -3.69 -1.93
CA PRO A 33 -8.64 -4.88 -1.55
C PRO A 33 -7.39 -5.04 -2.43
N ALA A 34 -6.26 -5.41 -1.84
CA ALA A 34 -5.04 -5.60 -2.62
C ALA A 34 -5.25 -6.75 -3.61
N VAL A 35 -4.87 -6.57 -4.88
CA VAL A 35 -5.04 -7.60 -5.91
C VAL A 35 -4.20 -8.86 -5.65
N CYS A 36 -3.20 -8.77 -4.77
CA CYS A 36 -2.46 -9.94 -4.29
C CYS A 36 -3.22 -10.77 -3.24
N GLY A 37 -4.40 -10.32 -2.80
CA GLY A 37 -5.23 -11.00 -1.80
C GLY A 37 -4.91 -10.68 -0.34
N VAL A 38 -3.95 -9.78 -0.06
CA VAL A 38 -3.53 -9.46 1.32
C VAL A 38 -3.50 -7.96 1.58
N GLY A 39 -4.29 -7.53 2.57
CA GLY A 39 -4.37 -6.12 2.96
C GLY A 39 -5.14 -5.29 1.93
N ALA A 40 -4.73 -4.04 1.74
CA ALA A 40 -5.35 -3.17 0.75
C ALA A 40 -4.33 -2.62 -0.24
N GLY A 41 -4.84 -2.31 -1.42
CA GLY A 41 -4.13 -1.63 -2.48
C GLY A 41 -4.75 -0.27 -2.79
N PHE A 42 -3.95 0.61 -3.36
CA PHE A 42 -4.37 1.92 -3.82
C PHE A 42 -4.09 2.06 -5.29
N LEU A 43 -5.01 2.69 -6.01
CA LEU A 43 -4.94 2.96 -7.43
C LEU A 43 -5.36 4.40 -7.72
N HIS A 44 -5.03 4.88 -8.92
CA HIS A 44 -5.35 6.23 -9.38
C HIS A 44 -6.29 6.18 -10.58
N ILE A 45 -7.10 7.21 -10.81
CA ILE A 45 -8.19 7.18 -11.81
C ILE A 45 -7.72 6.99 -13.25
N SER A 46 -6.47 7.34 -13.51
CA SER A 46 -5.83 7.17 -14.80
C SER A 46 -5.39 5.73 -15.11
N ASP A 47 -5.38 4.82 -14.14
CA ASP A 47 -4.79 3.48 -14.30
C ASP A 47 -5.47 2.42 -13.41
N ASP A 48 -5.74 1.24 -13.96
CA ASP A 48 -6.31 0.11 -13.22
C ASP A 48 -5.32 -0.56 -12.24
N ARG A 49 -4.03 -0.27 -12.36
CA ARG A 49 -3.01 -0.87 -11.52
C ARG A 49 -2.95 -0.26 -10.15
N GLN A 50 -2.74 -1.12 -9.17
CA GLN A 50 -2.46 -0.69 -7.81
C GLN A 50 -0.99 -0.25 -7.71
N PHE A 51 -0.75 0.98 -7.26
CA PHE A 51 0.59 1.54 -7.13
C PHE A 51 1.19 1.35 -5.71
N LEU A 52 0.34 1.07 -4.72
CA LEU A 52 0.73 0.87 -3.32
C LEU A 52 -0.08 -0.28 -2.74
N HIS A 53 0.56 -1.16 -1.99
CA HIS A 53 -0.10 -2.10 -1.09
C HIS A 53 0.31 -1.85 0.37
N LEU A 54 -0.64 -2.02 1.29
CA LEU A 54 -0.43 -2.04 2.73
C LEU A 54 -0.83 -3.43 3.25
N HIS A 55 0.15 -4.26 3.58
CA HIS A 55 -0.06 -5.65 4.00
C HIS A 55 -0.10 -5.82 5.53
N ALA A 56 0.56 -4.92 6.25
CA ALA A 56 0.67 -4.95 7.70
C ALA A 56 0.69 -3.51 8.26
N PRO A 57 0.45 -3.31 9.57
CA PRO A 57 0.48 -1.98 10.19
C PRO A 57 1.79 -1.20 10.02
N ASN A 58 2.89 -1.91 9.71
CA ASN A 58 4.25 -1.42 9.69
C ASN A 58 5.00 -1.67 8.36
N GLU A 59 4.33 -2.08 7.27
CA GLU A 59 4.97 -2.31 5.97
C GLU A 59 4.11 -1.75 4.83
N ALA A 60 4.73 -0.98 3.95
CA ALA A 60 4.16 -0.53 2.69
C ALA A 60 4.97 -1.07 1.52
N GLN A 61 4.31 -1.45 0.42
CA GLN A 61 4.97 -1.83 -0.82
C GLN A 61 4.52 -0.91 -1.95
N LEU A 62 5.45 -0.31 -2.68
CA LEU A 62 5.16 0.60 -3.80
C LEU A 62 5.64 0.01 -5.12
N LEU A 63 4.80 0.07 -6.15
CA LEU A 63 5.14 -0.28 -7.51
C LEU A 63 5.88 0.89 -8.15
N LEU A 64 7.21 0.83 -8.13
CA LEU A 64 8.06 1.85 -8.75
C LEU A 64 8.49 1.48 -10.16
N THR A 65 8.44 0.21 -10.56
CA THR A 65 8.98 -0.32 -11.84
C THR A 65 10.51 -0.33 -11.89
N ARG A 66 11.08 -1.21 -12.70
CA ARG A 66 12.55 -1.35 -12.82
C ARG A 66 13.26 -0.06 -13.25
N PRO A 67 12.78 0.73 -14.24
CA PRO A 67 13.46 1.95 -14.66
C PRO A 67 13.57 3.00 -13.55
N VAL A 68 12.50 3.19 -12.76
CA VAL A 68 12.52 4.16 -11.66
C VAL A 68 13.39 3.66 -10.51
N ILE A 69 13.31 2.37 -10.16
CA ILE A 69 14.18 1.76 -9.15
C ILE A 69 15.65 1.96 -9.52
N ALA A 70 16.02 1.73 -10.79
CA ALA A 70 17.39 1.93 -11.26
C ALA A 70 17.83 3.39 -11.08
N ARG A 71 16.97 4.37 -11.42
CA ARG A 71 17.25 5.80 -11.27
C ARG A 71 17.34 6.25 -9.81
N LEU A 72 16.51 5.70 -8.93
CA LEU A 72 16.39 6.10 -7.53
C LEU A 72 17.14 5.19 -6.56
N ARG A 73 17.90 4.20 -7.06
CA ARG A 73 18.53 3.18 -6.20
C ARG A 73 19.36 3.79 -5.07
N LYS A 74 20.24 4.74 -5.40
CA LYS A 74 21.11 5.40 -4.42
C LYS A 74 20.29 6.12 -3.33
N PRO A 75 19.41 7.09 -3.66
CA PRO A 75 18.63 7.78 -2.63
C PRO A 75 17.67 6.85 -1.87
N LEU A 76 17.15 5.78 -2.48
CA LEU A 76 16.30 4.80 -1.78
C LEU A 76 17.09 4.02 -0.73
N VAL A 77 18.27 3.50 -1.09
CA VAL A 77 19.12 2.72 -0.18
C VAL A 77 19.68 3.58 0.95
N GLU A 78 20.03 4.85 0.67
CA GLU A 78 20.53 5.79 1.68
C GLU A 78 19.53 6.07 2.81
N THR A 79 18.23 5.84 2.60
CA THR A 79 17.22 5.96 3.67
C THR A 79 17.35 4.88 4.74
N GLY A 80 17.95 3.73 4.43
CA GLY A 80 18.00 2.55 5.30
C GLY A 80 16.64 1.89 5.59
N ARG A 81 15.53 2.40 5.02
CA ARG A 81 14.16 1.94 5.26
C ARG A 81 13.55 1.23 4.07
N VAL A 82 14.14 1.41 2.90
CA VAL A 82 13.66 0.84 1.64
C VAL A 82 14.42 -0.44 1.33
N THR A 83 13.68 -1.52 1.11
CA THR A 83 14.19 -2.78 0.57
C THR A 83 13.73 -2.94 -0.87
N VAL A 84 14.68 -3.09 -1.80
CA VAL A 84 14.41 -3.39 -3.21
C VAL A 84 14.59 -4.89 -3.43
N GLN A 85 13.54 -5.58 -3.87
CA GLN A 85 13.66 -7.00 -4.19
C GLN A 85 14.45 -7.19 -5.51
N PRO A 86 15.39 -8.15 -5.58
CA PRO A 86 16.11 -8.43 -6.82
C PRO A 86 15.15 -8.77 -7.96
N GLY A 87 15.25 -8.02 -9.07
CA GLY A 87 14.41 -8.22 -10.26
C GLY A 87 12.93 -7.82 -10.10
N GLY A 88 12.52 -7.39 -8.91
CA GLY A 88 11.16 -6.93 -8.62
C GLY A 88 10.89 -5.51 -9.12
N GLU A 89 9.62 -5.20 -9.31
CA GLU A 89 9.13 -3.85 -9.64
C GLU A 89 8.63 -3.09 -8.41
N TRP A 90 8.58 -3.80 -7.28
CA TRP A 90 8.09 -3.31 -6.01
C TRP A 90 9.24 -3.01 -5.07
N VAL A 91 9.08 -1.95 -4.28
CA VAL A 91 9.95 -1.64 -3.15
C VAL A 91 9.14 -1.74 -1.86
N ALA A 92 9.73 -2.35 -0.83
CA ALA A 92 9.13 -2.40 0.50
C ALA A 92 9.71 -1.28 1.37
N VAL A 93 8.87 -0.63 2.16
CA VAL A 93 9.24 0.42 3.11
C VAL A 93 8.74 0.00 4.49
N GLY A 94 9.67 -0.11 5.44
CA GLY A 94 9.32 -0.31 6.85
C GLY A 94 8.75 0.98 7.45
N LEU A 95 7.61 0.89 8.13
CA LEU A 95 6.93 2.01 8.76
C LEU A 95 7.10 1.93 10.28
N HIS A 96 8.00 2.75 10.81
CA HIS A 96 8.31 2.82 12.24
C HIS A 96 8.21 4.24 12.80
N THR A 97 8.15 5.24 11.92
CA THR A 97 8.18 6.67 12.26
C THR A 97 7.27 7.47 11.33
N ASP A 98 6.94 8.70 11.72
CA ASP A 98 6.22 9.63 10.85
C ASP A 98 7.01 10.05 9.62
N THR A 99 8.35 10.00 9.69
CA THR A 99 9.23 10.19 8.53
C THR A 99 9.03 9.09 7.50
N ASP A 100 8.84 7.84 7.93
CA ASP A 100 8.56 6.73 7.02
C ASP A 100 7.20 6.90 6.34
N VAL A 101 6.18 7.40 7.07
CA VAL A 101 4.88 7.75 6.50
C VAL A 101 5.03 8.85 5.45
N ALA A 102 5.80 9.91 5.74
CA ALA A 102 6.05 10.99 4.79
C ALA A 102 6.81 10.49 3.54
N LEU A 103 7.78 9.59 3.72
CA LEU A 103 8.50 8.95 2.62
C LEU A 103 7.56 8.14 1.72
N VAL A 104 6.70 7.30 2.29
CA VAL A 104 5.71 6.53 1.50
C VAL A 104 4.76 7.44 0.75
N VAL A 105 4.25 8.49 1.40
CA VAL A 105 3.39 9.48 0.74
C VAL A 105 4.12 10.15 -0.42
N ALA A 106 5.38 10.57 -0.26
CA ALA A 106 6.16 11.15 -1.35
C ALA A 106 6.43 10.15 -2.49
N LEU A 107 6.77 8.91 -2.16
CA LEU A 107 6.99 7.86 -3.15
C LEU A 107 5.71 7.45 -3.89
N SER A 108 4.52 7.62 -3.30
CA SER A 108 3.24 7.37 -3.97
C SER A 108 3.06 8.25 -5.21
N SER A 109 3.47 9.53 -5.19
CA SER A 109 3.44 10.36 -6.41
C SER A 109 4.36 9.82 -7.51
N VAL A 110 5.51 9.25 -7.13
CA VAL A 110 6.44 8.61 -8.07
C VAL A 110 5.84 7.31 -8.61
N ALA A 111 5.22 6.50 -7.75
CA ALA A 111 4.56 5.26 -8.09
C ALA A 111 3.40 5.50 -9.08
N ILE A 112 2.55 6.50 -8.84
CA ILE A 112 1.47 6.90 -9.76
C ILE A 112 2.04 7.26 -11.15
N LYS A 113 3.12 8.05 -11.21
CA LYS A 113 3.77 8.37 -12.48
C LYS A 113 4.40 7.14 -13.14
N ALA A 114 4.93 6.22 -12.35
CA ALA A 114 5.53 5.00 -12.85
C ALA A 114 4.49 4.06 -13.47
N VAL A 115 3.36 3.82 -12.79
CA VAL A 115 2.30 2.93 -13.29
C VAL A 115 1.67 3.47 -14.56
N ASN A 116 1.45 4.79 -14.66
CA ASN A 116 0.93 5.43 -15.87
C ASN A 116 1.82 5.24 -17.11
N ASN A 117 3.11 4.90 -16.92
CA ASN A 117 4.04 4.65 -18.02
C ASN A 117 4.19 3.16 -18.37
N ILE A 118 3.54 2.25 -17.65
CA ILE A 118 3.60 0.82 -17.96
C ILE A 118 2.67 0.51 -19.13
N ILE A 119 3.21 -0.15 -20.16
CA ILE A 119 2.44 -0.66 -21.29
C ILE A 119 1.83 -2.03 -20.91
N GLY A 120 0.52 -2.19 -21.15
CA GLY A 120 -0.24 -3.41 -20.85
C GLY A 120 -1.20 -3.24 -19.66
N THR A 121 -1.89 -4.30 -19.25
CA THR A 121 -2.92 -4.26 -18.18
C THR A 121 -2.61 -5.16 -17.00
N ARG A 122 -1.53 -5.95 -17.06
CA ARG A 122 -1.20 -6.92 -16.02
C ARG A 122 -0.56 -6.22 -14.82
N GLN A 123 -1.10 -6.47 -13.63
CA GLN A 123 -0.46 -6.07 -12.38
C GLN A 123 0.84 -6.86 -12.16
N PRO A 124 1.99 -6.19 -11.93
CA PRO A 124 3.21 -6.84 -11.44
C PRO A 124 2.99 -7.47 -10.06
N ARG A 125 3.51 -8.68 -9.84
CA ARG A 125 3.39 -9.35 -8.53
C ARG A 125 4.13 -8.55 -7.46
N CYS A 126 3.46 -8.28 -6.34
CA CYS A 126 4.09 -7.65 -5.19
C CYS A 126 4.86 -8.70 -4.38
N GLY A 127 5.83 -8.23 -3.59
CA GLY A 127 6.69 -9.10 -2.78
C GLY A 127 5.94 -9.94 -1.75
N ALA A 128 4.79 -9.47 -1.26
CA ALA A 128 3.94 -10.27 -0.37
C ALA A 128 3.24 -11.44 -1.09
N ALA A 129 2.85 -11.25 -2.36
CA ALA A 129 2.29 -12.34 -3.17
C ALA A 129 3.32 -13.45 -3.38
N ASP A 130 4.59 -13.08 -3.55
CA ASP A 130 5.69 -14.03 -3.72
C ASP A 130 6.03 -14.76 -2.40
N ARG A 131 5.91 -14.09 -1.25
CA ARG A 131 6.08 -14.72 0.09
C ARG A 131 4.94 -15.70 0.42
N LEU A 132 3.69 -15.38 0.10
CA LEU A 132 2.54 -16.27 0.34
C LEU A 132 2.53 -17.54 -0.51
N HIS A 133 3.24 -17.55 -1.64
CA HIS A 133 3.44 -18.79 -2.40
C HIS A 133 4.28 -19.81 -1.62
N LEU A 134 5.02 -19.36 -0.59
CA LEU A 134 5.84 -20.20 0.27
C LEU A 134 5.13 -20.57 1.58
N ASP A 135 4.28 -19.68 2.12
CA ASP A 135 3.68 -19.83 3.45
C ASP A 135 2.14 -19.65 3.44
N ALA A 136 1.38 -20.70 3.06
CA ALA A 136 -0.09 -20.64 3.04
C ALA A 136 -0.70 -20.84 4.44
N GLY A 137 -1.02 -19.76 5.17
CA GLY A 137 -1.79 -19.90 6.42
C GLY A 137 -2.00 -18.64 7.28
N GLY A 138 -2.72 -17.61 6.81
CA GLY A 138 -3.30 -16.61 7.73
C GLY A 138 -3.41 -15.18 7.21
N ALA A 139 -4.52 -14.82 6.54
CA ALA A 139 -4.71 -13.45 6.03
C ALA A 139 -6.19 -12.99 6.04
N ARG A 140 -6.95 -13.20 7.12
CA ARG A 140 -8.41 -12.92 7.14
C ARG A 140 -8.87 -11.73 8.00
N THR A 141 -8.02 -11.12 8.84
CA THR A 141 -8.50 -10.21 9.91
C THR A 141 -8.46 -8.70 9.56
N VAL A 142 -7.62 -8.25 8.61
CA VAL A 142 -7.40 -6.81 8.35
C VAL A 142 -8.52 -6.15 7.51
N LEU A 143 -9.27 -6.93 6.72
CA LEU A 143 -10.24 -6.39 5.75
C LEU A 143 -11.35 -5.54 6.39
N ARG A 144 -11.82 -5.87 7.60
CA ARG A 144 -13.09 -5.34 8.14
C ARG A 144 -13.08 -3.86 8.48
N ARG A 145 -11.94 -3.30 8.91
CA ARG A 145 -11.81 -1.84 9.17
C ARG A 145 -11.68 -1.04 7.87
N TRP A 146 -11.10 -1.64 6.83
CA TRP A 146 -10.73 -0.96 5.59
C TRP A 146 -11.92 -0.89 4.63
N THR A 147 -12.78 -1.93 4.58
CA THR A 147 -14.05 -1.88 3.83
C THR A 147 -15.00 -0.74 4.25
N ALA A 148 -14.89 -0.23 5.49
CA ALA A 148 -15.74 0.86 5.96
C ALA A 148 -15.24 2.26 5.52
N LEU A 149 -13.92 2.42 5.30
CA LEU A 149 -13.31 3.67 4.82
C LEU A 149 -13.21 3.74 3.29
N LEU A 150 -13.14 2.59 2.63
CA LEU A 150 -13.11 2.46 1.16
C LEU A 150 -14.51 2.54 0.54
N GLY A 151 -15.37 3.42 1.08
CA GLY A 151 -16.75 3.62 0.69
C GLY A 151 -16.97 3.44 -0.82
N ALA A 152 -17.89 2.53 -1.14
CA ALA A 152 -18.11 1.95 -2.44
C ALA A 152 -18.38 3.00 -3.53
N GLY A 153 -17.46 3.11 -4.47
CA GLY A 153 -17.64 3.89 -5.68
C GLY A 153 -16.36 3.87 -6.48
N ASP A 154 -16.24 2.96 -7.43
CA ASP A 154 -15.25 3.12 -8.50
C ASP A 154 -15.59 4.44 -9.22
N PRO A 155 -14.75 5.49 -9.12
CA PRO A 155 -15.07 6.79 -9.70
C PRO A 155 -15.12 6.75 -11.23
N ARG A 156 -14.75 5.63 -11.86
CA ARG A 156 -14.80 5.40 -13.31
C ARG A 156 -16.11 4.77 -13.78
N ARG A 157 -17.05 4.45 -12.88
CA ARG A 157 -18.34 3.82 -13.20
C ARG A 157 -19.52 4.79 -13.27
N SER A 158 -19.25 6.11 -13.27
CA SER A 158 -20.24 7.19 -13.32
C SER A 158 -20.19 7.96 -14.63
#